data_AF-A0A7C9E593-F1
#
_entry.id   AF-A0A7C9E593-F1
#
_cell.length_a   1.000
_cell.length_b   1.000
_cell.length_c   1.000
_cell.angle_alpha   90.00
_cell.angle_beta   90.00
_cell.angle_gamma   90.00
#
_symmetry.space_group_name_H-M   'P 1'
#
loop_
_entity.id
_entity.type
_entity.pdbx_description
1 polymer ?
#
loop_
_entity_poly.entity_id
_entity_poly.type
_entity_poly.pdbx_seq_one_letter_code
_entity_poly.pdbx_strand_id
1 'polypeptide(L)'
;MREQNVTIISTALNLGAPFNEMIALRGLIPLYITPNQRLPFFENTMDLIHTTGLLDGWIDLLLLDFMLFDWDRVLRPGGLLWIDKFFCNRKDLDDYMYMFLQFRYKKHRWVVSPKSQDEVYLSALLEKPPRSL
;
A
#
# COMPACT_ATOMS: atom_id res chain seq x y z
N MET A 1 -7.56 -12.54 14.68
CA MET A 1 -8.04 -12.07 13.35
C MET A 1 -8.99 -13.07 12.72
N ARG A 2 -8.59 -14.33 12.49
CA ARG A 2 -9.53 -15.36 11.99
C ARG A 2 -10.73 -15.60 12.92
N GLU A 3 -10.51 -15.60 14.24
CA GLU A 3 -11.56 -15.66 15.27
C GLU A 3 -12.53 -14.46 15.24
N GLN A 4 -12.12 -13.36 14.61
CA GLN A 4 -12.93 -12.16 14.41
C GLN A 4 -13.51 -12.11 12.98
N ASN A 5 -13.48 -13.23 12.24
CA ASN A 5 -13.87 -13.33 10.83
C ASN A 5 -13.10 -12.37 9.90
N VAL A 6 -11.86 -12.03 10.26
CA VAL A 6 -10.96 -11.24 9.42
C VAL A 6 -9.98 -12.16 8.70
N THR A 7 -9.99 -12.09 7.37
CA THR A 7 -8.99 -12.75 6.52
C THR A 7 -7.89 -11.75 6.18
N ILE A 8 -6.64 -12.13 6.42
CA ILE A 8 -5.48 -11.32 6.08
C ILE A 8 -4.68 -12.06 5.03
N ILE A 9 -4.48 -11.36 3.91
CA ILE A 9 -3.62 -11.79 2.83
C ILE A 9 -2.39 -10.87 2.86
N SER A 10 -1.20 -11.45 2.76
CA SER A 10 0.05 -10.73 2.94
C SER A 10 1.07 -11.12 1.88
N THR A 11 1.81 -10.15 1.38
CA THR A 11 2.94 -10.38 0.47
C THR A 11 4.17 -9.70 1.04
N ALA A 12 5.34 -10.23 0.71
CA ALA A 12 6.62 -9.63 0.96
C ALA A 12 7.48 -9.78 -0.29
N LEU A 13 8.35 -8.80 -0.55
CA LEU A 13 9.32 -8.89 -1.63
C LEU A 13 10.15 -10.16 -1.45
N ASN A 14 10.12 -11.05 -2.44
CA ASN A 14 10.96 -12.23 -2.40
C ASN A 14 12.40 -11.87 -2.79
N LEU A 15 13.22 -11.60 -1.77
CA LEU A 15 14.66 -11.36 -1.91
C LEU A 15 15.48 -12.64 -1.64
N GLY A 16 14.90 -13.82 -1.88
CA GLY A 16 15.54 -15.12 -1.61
C GLY A 16 15.48 -15.55 -0.14
N ALA A 17 14.74 -14.81 0.69
CA ALA A 17 14.50 -15.13 2.10
C ALA A 17 13.13 -15.78 2.29
N PRO A 18 12.94 -16.63 3.32
CA PRO A 18 11.73 -17.42 3.52
C PRO A 18 10.57 -16.60 4.14
N PHE A 19 10.27 -15.44 3.57
CA PHE A 19 9.24 -14.54 4.10
C PHE A 19 7.84 -15.15 4.01
N ASN A 20 7.53 -15.84 2.91
CA ASN A 20 6.20 -16.43 2.70
C ASN A 20 5.95 -17.61 3.64
N GLU A 21 6.97 -18.40 3.93
CA GLU A 21 6.95 -19.45 4.94
C GLU A 21 6.70 -18.85 6.33
N MET A 22 7.39 -17.75 6.68
CA MET A 22 7.18 -17.06 7.95
C MET A 22 5.77 -16.44 8.05
N ILE A 23 5.21 -15.93 6.94
CA ILE A 23 3.83 -15.43 6.87
C ILE A 23 2.84 -16.59 7.10
N ALA A 24 3.03 -17.72 6.42
CA ALA A 24 2.18 -18.90 6.57
C ALA A 24 2.24 -19.49 7.98
N LEU A 25 3.43 -19.56 8.59
CA LEU A 25 3.62 -20.03 9.98
C LEU A 25 2.91 -19.13 11.01
N ARG A 26 2.64 -17.87 10.67
CA ARG A 26 1.82 -16.95 11.49
C ARG A 26 0.31 -17.08 11.21
N GLY A 27 -0.10 -18.04 10.40
CA GLY A 27 -1.51 -18.30 10.08
C GLY A 27 -2.12 -17.28 9.12
N LEU A 28 -1.31 -16.53 8.38
CA LEU A 28 -1.75 -15.59 7.34
C LEU A 28 -1.66 -16.27 5.96
N ILE A 29 -2.35 -15.73 4.96
CA ILE A 29 -2.31 -16.24 3.59
C ILE A 29 -1.18 -15.51 2.83
N PRO A 30 -0.06 -16.18 2.49
CA PRO A 30 0.99 -15.55 1.70
C PRO A 30 0.59 -15.40 0.23
N LEU A 31 0.96 -14.28 -0.38
CA LEU A 31 0.95 -14.06 -1.83
C LEU A 31 2.35 -13.90 -2.35
N TYR A 32 2.66 -14.69 -3.36
CA TYR A 32 3.92 -14.62 -4.09
C TYR A 32 3.76 -13.72 -5.32
N ILE A 33 3.99 -12.41 -5.14
CA ILE A 33 3.82 -11.40 -6.19
C ILE A 33 4.91 -10.33 -6.07
N THR A 34 5.23 -9.68 -7.19
CA THR A 34 6.13 -8.51 -7.24
C THR A 34 5.34 -7.23 -7.49
N PRO A 35 5.86 -6.04 -7.11
CA PRO A 35 5.12 -4.77 -7.22
C PRO A 35 4.67 -4.39 -8.65
N ASN A 36 5.33 -4.92 -9.67
CA ASN A 36 5.00 -4.74 -11.08
C ASN A 36 3.97 -5.77 -11.61
N GLN A 37 3.38 -6.57 -10.73
CA GLN A 37 2.31 -7.52 -11.07
C GLN A 37 1.01 -7.07 -10.42
N ARG A 38 -0.11 -7.33 -11.12
CA ARG A 38 -1.43 -7.07 -10.56
C ARG A 38 -1.76 -8.08 -9.47
N LEU A 39 -2.44 -7.60 -8.44
CA LEU A 39 -3.04 -8.42 -7.41
C LEU A 39 -4.08 -9.37 -8.04
N PRO A 40 -4.05 -10.68 -7.71
CA PRO A 40 -4.91 -11.70 -8.30
C PRO A 40 -6.33 -11.69 -7.69
N PHE A 41 -6.91 -10.50 -7.55
CA PHE A 41 -8.26 -10.27 -7.01
C PHE A 41 -9.13 -9.56 -8.04
N PHE A 42 -10.44 -9.74 -7.93
CA PHE A 42 -11.39 -8.93 -8.67
C PHE A 42 -11.39 -7.49 -8.16
N GLU A 43 -12.05 -6.61 -8.92
CA GLU A 43 -12.30 -5.25 -8.45
C GLU A 43 -13.15 -5.24 -7.18
N ASN A 44 -12.95 -4.21 -6.35
CA ASN A 44 -13.72 -3.97 -5.13
C ASN A 44 -13.81 -5.16 -4.15
N THR A 45 -12.78 -6.01 -4.10
CA THR A 45 -12.70 -7.20 -3.23
C THR A 45 -12.15 -6.87 -1.83
N MET A 46 -11.25 -5.90 -1.73
CA MET A 46 -10.49 -5.62 -0.51
C MET A 46 -11.13 -4.49 0.31
N ASP A 47 -11.19 -4.67 1.63
CA ASP A 47 -11.66 -3.66 2.58
C ASP A 47 -10.54 -2.70 3.01
N LEU A 48 -9.31 -3.20 3.05
CA LEU A 48 -8.12 -2.49 3.50
C LEU A 48 -6.92 -2.98 2.70
N ILE A 49 -6.10 -2.04 2.23
CA ILE A 49 -4.72 -2.28 1.79
C ILE A 49 -3.82 -1.59 2.78
N HIS A 50 -2.90 -2.34 3.39
CA HIS A 50 -1.91 -1.81 4.31
C HIS A 50 -0.51 -2.11 3.78
N THR A 51 0.33 -1.08 3.75
CA THR A 51 1.72 -1.18 3.29
C THR A 51 2.64 -0.72 4.41
N THR A 52 3.69 -1.49 4.66
CA THR A 52 4.74 -1.13 5.62
C THR A 52 6.05 -1.70 5.13
N GLY A 53 7.10 -0.87 5.11
CA GLY A 53 8.44 -1.28 4.65
C GLY A 53 8.55 -1.72 3.19
N LEU A 54 7.49 -1.61 2.38
CA LEU A 54 7.50 -1.88 0.95
C LEU A 54 7.75 -0.61 0.13
N LEU A 55 7.05 0.47 0.48
CA LEU A 55 7.13 1.73 -0.24
C LEU A 55 8.35 2.50 0.21
N ASP A 56 9.29 2.69 -0.70
CA ASP A 56 10.44 3.52 -0.45
C ASP A 56 11.06 4.20 -1.69
N GLY A 57 12.13 4.98 -1.47
CA GLY A 57 12.78 5.79 -2.49
C GLY A 57 13.35 5.04 -3.71
N TRP A 58 13.37 3.71 -3.75
CA TRP A 58 13.68 2.96 -4.98
C TRP A 58 12.50 2.91 -5.97
N ILE A 59 11.27 3.16 -5.51
CA ILE A 59 10.08 3.11 -6.34
C ILE A 59 9.99 4.36 -7.20
N ASP A 60 10.14 4.23 -8.51
CA ASP A 60 9.89 5.34 -9.42
C ASP A 60 8.39 5.68 -9.53
N LEU A 61 8.10 6.86 -10.08
CA LEU A 61 6.71 7.36 -10.21
C LEU A 61 5.86 6.47 -11.13
N LEU A 62 6.45 5.79 -12.11
CA LEU A 62 5.72 4.93 -13.04
C LEU A 62 5.27 3.64 -12.34
N LEU A 63 6.15 3.04 -11.53
CA LEU A 63 5.82 1.87 -10.73
C LEU A 63 4.79 2.23 -9.64
N LEU A 64 4.94 3.38 -8.99
CA LEU A 64 3.95 3.84 -8.02
C LEU A 64 2.58 4.05 -8.68
N ASP A 65 2.53 4.64 -9.88
CA ASP A 65 1.28 4.80 -10.64
C ASP A 65 0.60 3.46 -10.87
N PHE A 66 1.33 2.48 -11.40
CA PHE A 66 0.84 1.12 -11.61
C PHE A 66 0.29 0.49 -10.33
N MET A 67 1.03 0.60 -9.22
CA MET A 67 0.61 0.07 -7.92
C MET A 67 -0.67 0.73 -7.43
N LEU A 68 -0.75 2.06 -7.49
CA LEU A 68 -1.93 2.82 -7.04
C LEU A 68 -3.16 2.48 -7.87
N PHE A 69 -3.03 2.34 -9.20
CA PHE A 69 -4.13 1.90 -10.06
C PHE A 69 -4.64 0.51 -9.71
N ASP A 70 -3.74 -0.45 -9.47
CA ASP A 70 -4.14 -1.81 -9.15
C ASP A 70 -4.73 -1.94 -7.73
N TRP A 71 -4.17 -1.20 -6.77
CA TRP A 71 -4.71 -1.09 -5.43
C TRP A 71 -6.09 -0.45 -5.42
N ASP A 72 -6.25 0.66 -6.13
CA ASP A 72 -7.52 1.34 -6.26
C ASP A 72 -8.56 0.44 -6.91
N ARG A 73 -8.20 -0.35 -7.91
CA ARG A 73 -9.09 -1.34 -8.53
C ARG A 73 -9.61 -2.36 -7.52
N VAL A 74 -8.73 -2.99 -6.73
CA VAL A 74 -9.15 -4.07 -5.82
C VAL A 74 -9.80 -3.54 -4.55
N LEU A 75 -9.52 -2.31 -4.12
CA LEU A 75 -10.12 -1.71 -2.94
C LEU A 75 -11.58 -1.35 -3.21
N ARG A 76 -12.52 -1.74 -2.34
CA ARG A 76 -13.94 -1.41 -2.51
C ARG A 76 -14.23 0.08 -2.20
N PRO A 77 -15.34 0.66 -2.69
CA PRO A 77 -15.80 1.96 -2.19
C PRO A 77 -15.96 1.96 -0.67
N GLY A 78 -15.44 2.99 0.00
CA GLY A 78 -15.35 3.06 1.47
C GLY A 78 -14.23 2.21 2.09
N GLY A 79 -13.47 1.47 1.27
CA GLY A 79 -12.27 0.75 1.71
C GLY A 79 -11.12 1.72 2.02
N LEU A 80 -10.17 1.25 2.82
CA LEU A 80 -9.06 2.07 3.31
C LEU A 80 -7.74 1.71 2.63
N LEU A 81 -6.99 2.72 2.23
CA LEU A 81 -5.58 2.62 1.90
C LEU A 81 -4.78 3.20 3.06
N TRP A 82 -4.02 2.33 3.71
CA TRP A 82 -3.15 2.69 4.81
C TRP A 82 -1.68 2.55 4.37
N ILE A 83 -1.04 3.70 4.22
CA ILE A 83 0.39 3.81 3.97
C ILE A 83 1.09 4.04 5.32
N ASP A 84 1.95 3.10 5.71
CA ASP A 84 2.75 3.24 6.92
C ASP A 84 4.24 3.39 6.58
N LYS A 85 4.80 4.56 6.93
CA LYS A 85 6.22 4.87 6.83
C LYS A 85 6.81 4.67 5.43
N PHE A 86 6.14 5.17 4.40
CA PHE A 86 6.76 5.32 3.08
C PHE A 86 7.93 6.30 3.19
N PHE A 87 9.17 5.86 2.99
CA PHE A 87 10.32 6.75 3.03
C PHE A 87 10.73 7.28 1.65
N CYS A 88 11.09 8.56 1.57
CA CYS A 88 11.65 9.16 0.35
C CYS A 88 12.57 10.34 0.71
N ASN A 89 13.35 10.83 -0.26
CA ASN A 89 14.05 12.10 -0.09
C ASN A 89 13.02 13.23 -0.02
N ARG A 90 13.29 14.23 0.81
CA ARG A 90 12.45 15.42 0.99
C ARG A 90 12.15 16.15 -0.32
N LYS A 91 13.12 16.17 -1.25
CA LYS A 91 12.97 16.79 -2.57
C LYS A 91 11.97 16.08 -3.48
N ASP A 92 11.77 14.77 -3.28
CA ASP A 92 10.90 13.93 -4.11
C ASP A 92 9.50 13.77 -3.47
N LEU A 93 9.33 14.25 -2.22
CA LEU A 93 8.10 14.09 -1.45
C LEU A 93 6.89 14.61 -2.20
N ASP A 94 6.94 15.85 -2.72
CA ASP A 94 5.79 16.48 -3.37
C ASP A 94 5.30 15.70 -4.59
N ASP A 95 6.21 15.09 -5.35
CA ASP A 95 5.87 14.24 -6.49
C ASP A 95 5.14 12.98 -6.03
N TYR A 96 5.65 12.29 -5.00
CA TYR A 96 4.95 11.14 -4.42
C TYR A 96 3.59 11.52 -3.84
N MET A 97 3.50 12.65 -3.15
CA MET A 97 2.23 13.13 -2.60
C MET A 97 1.22 13.41 -3.72
N TYR A 98 1.66 14.01 -4.83
CA TYR A 98 0.83 14.29 -5.98
C TYR A 98 0.20 13.02 -6.58
N MET A 99 0.94 11.91 -6.63
CA MET A 99 0.44 10.61 -7.11
C MET A 99 -0.77 10.12 -6.31
N PHE A 100 -0.69 10.16 -4.96
CA PHE A 100 -1.81 9.75 -4.11
C PHE A 100 -3.05 10.65 -4.28
N LEU A 101 -2.85 11.94 -4.55
CA LEU A 101 -3.95 12.91 -4.68
C LEU A 101 -4.78 12.71 -5.96
N GLN A 102 -4.23 12.10 -7.01
CA GLN A 102 -4.94 11.87 -8.29
C GLN A 102 -6.22 11.04 -8.13
N PHE A 103 -6.24 10.12 -7.17
CA PHE A 103 -7.35 9.20 -6.96
C PHE A 103 -8.53 9.80 -6.19
N ARG A 104 -8.40 11.05 -5.71
CA ARG A 104 -9.40 11.79 -4.93
C ARG A 104 -9.85 11.05 -3.67
N TYR A 105 -8.93 10.35 -3.03
CA TYR A 105 -9.22 9.66 -1.77
C TYR A 105 -9.54 10.68 -0.67
N LYS A 106 -10.51 10.33 0.18
CA LYS A 106 -10.79 11.12 1.37
C LYS A 106 -9.66 10.89 2.39
N LYS A 107 -9.02 11.98 2.79
CA LYS A 107 -7.89 11.96 3.73
C LYS A 107 -8.40 11.94 5.17
N HIS A 108 -8.22 10.82 5.87
CA HIS A 108 -8.46 10.73 7.32
C HIS A 108 -7.28 11.22 8.12
N ARG A 109 -6.08 10.79 7.72
CA ARG A 109 -4.84 11.21 8.36
C ARG A 109 -3.71 11.27 7.34
N TRP A 110 -2.84 12.24 7.52
CA TRP A 110 -1.63 12.41 6.73
C TRP A 110 -0.56 13.02 7.62
N VAL A 111 0.57 12.37 7.71
CA VAL A 111 1.68 12.76 8.58
C VAL A 111 2.97 12.59 7.81
N VAL A 112 3.77 13.66 7.82
CA VAL A 112 5.15 13.63 7.36
C VAL A 112 6.03 13.77 8.61
N SER A 113 6.93 12.82 8.82
CA SER A 113 7.89 12.86 9.92
C SER A 113 9.33 12.76 9.41
N PRO A 114 10.31 13.36 10.10
CA PRO A 114 11.70 13.25 9.71
C PRO A 114 12.20 11.81 9.91
N LYS A 115 12.97 11.29 8.93
CA LYS A 115 13.75 10.05 9.06
C LYS A 115 15.23 10.38 9.30
N SER A 116 15.77 11.32 8.53
CA SER A 116 17.15 11.82 8.60
C SER A 116 17.19 13.29 8.17
N GLN A 117 18.37 13.83 7.86
CA GLN A 117 18.53 15.22 7.41
C GLN A 117 17.73 15.50 6.13
N ASP A 118 17.88 14.62 5.12
CA ASP A 118 17.31 14.80 3.80
C ASP A 118 16.14 13.84 3.49
N GLU A 119 15.83 12.92 4.40
CA GLU A 119 14.77 11.92 4.20
C GLU A 119 13.61 12.10 5.18
N VAL A 120 12.42 11.72 4.72
CA VAL A 120 11.17 11.77 5.49
C VAL A 120 10.42 10.46 5.38
N TYR A 121 9.55 10.21 6.36
CA TYR A 121 8.49 9.22 6.28
C TYR A 121 7.16 9.92 5.99
N LEU A 122 6.42 9.36 5.04
CA LEU A 122 5.02 9.65 4.76
C LEU A 122 4.16 8.50 5.31
N SER A 123 3.25 8.83 6.22
CA SER A 123 2.18 7.92 6.64
C SER A 123 0.82 8.56 6.34
N ALA A 124 -0.07 7.78 5.73
CA ALA A 124 -1.39 8.24 5.34
C ALA A 124 -2.46 7.17 5.58
N LEU A 125 -3.63 7.62 6.01
CA LEU A 125 -4.85 6.82 6.02
C LEU A 125 -5.88 7.52 5.12
N LEU A 126 -6.24 6.82 4.06
CA LEU A 126 -7.03 7.34 2.96
C LEU A 126 -8.23 6.42 2.71
N GLU A 127 -9.40 6.97 2.40
CA GLU A 127 -10.62 6.22 2.10
C GLU A 127 -11.03 6.40 0.65
N LYS A 128 -11.28 5.30 -0.06
CA LYS A 128 -11.71 5.32 -1.45
C LYS A 128 -13.14 5.87 -1.55
N PRO A 129 -13.39 6.93 -2.32
CA PRO A 129 -14.73 7.48 -2.48
C PRO A 129 -15.64 6.52 -3.28
N PRO A 130 -16.97 6.61 -3.11
CA PRO A 130 -17.89 6.02 -4.07
C PRO A 130 -17.68 6.69 -5.43
N ARG A 131 -17.51 5.88 -6.48
CA ARG A 131 -17.51 6.34 -7.87
C ARG A 131 -18.82 5.92 -8.50
N SER A 132 -19.48 6.84 -9.19
CA SER A 132 -20.59 6.51 -10.08
C SER A 132 -20.08 5.53 -11.13
N LEU A 133 -20.75 4.38 -11.25
CA LEU A 133 -20.59 3.45 -12.37
C LEU A 133 -21.05 4.10 -13.68
#